data_AF-G4TAV2-F1
#
_entry.id   AF-G4TAV2-F1
#
_cell.length_a   1.000
_cell.length_b   1.000
_cell.length_c   1.000
_cell.angle_alpha   90.00
_cell.angle_beta   90.00
_cell.angle_gamma   90.00
#
_symmetry.space_group_name_H-M   'P 1'
#
loop_
_entity.id
_entity.type
_entity.pdbx_description
1 polymer ?
#
loop_
_entity_poly.entity_id
_entity_poly.type
_entity_poly.pdbx_seq_one_letter_code
_entity_poly.pdbx_strand_id
1 'polypeptide(L)'
;MLYWILVSTLALMVSAANVTVDDTGQDIVYSGSWNIGNTCTVCVAQPQGNRTYQQTWHDVTRDAGGSVTLYGILADIVRDGFTTNVNLTISIDGEAKGVYQHVPQPLNTYSYDVPMLSVSGLSAGSHTLRAELEPNSMWMFDYLVYTTVDSVSNSSAQATSIAQTTYRPATTIFNSETTQTETGNAYRRFWNLPLVATSAGALIMCLFSGF
;
A
#
# COMPACT_ATOMS: atom_id res chain seq x y z
N MET A 1 -73.88 -43.17 2.18
CA MET A 1 -72.58 -42.59 2.56
C MET A 1 -71.88 -42.15 1.28
N LEU A 2 -71.68 -40.85 1.06
CA LEU A 2 -70.59 -40.33 0.22
C LEU A 2 -70.43 -38.83 0.54
N TYR A 3 -69.33 -38.46 1.18
CA TYR A 3 -69.00 -37.09 1.56
C TYR A 3 -68.06 -36.53 0.48
N TRP A 4 -68.51 -35.51 -0.24
CA TRP A 4 -67.67 -34.80 -1.22
C TRP A 4 -66.76 -33.84 -0.47
N ILE A 5 -65.48 -34.19 -0.35
CA ILE A 5 -64.45 -33.27 0.16
C ILE A 5 -64.09 -32.32 -0.99
N LEU A 6 -64.58 -31.08 -0.92
CA LEU A 6 -64.06 -29.98 -1.74
C LEU A 6 -62.67 -29.63 -1.21
N VAL A 7 -61.63 -30.16 -1.85
CA VAL A 7 -60.25 -29.73 -1.62
C VAL A 7 -60.08 -28.37 -2.32
N SER A 8 -60.29 -27.30 -1.57
CA SER A 8 -59.96 -25.94 -2.00
C SER A 8 -58.44 -25.81 -2.06
N THR A 9 -57.87 -25.81 -3.26
CA THR A 9 -56.45 -25.55 -3.48
C THR A 9 -56.23 -24.04 -3.44
N LEU A 10 -55.79 -23.53 -2.28
CA LEU A 10 -55.32 -22.16 -2.16
C LEU A 10 -53.99 -22.05 -2.94
N ALA A 11 -54.04 -21.51 -4.16
CA ALA A 11 -52.85 -21.26 -4.95
C ALA A 11 -52.01 -20.16 -4.28
N LEU A 12 -50.84 -20.52 -3.76
CA LEU A 12 -49.84 -19.55 -3.30
C LEU A 12 -49.27 -18.82 -4.51
N MET A 13 -49.68 -17.56 -4.69
CA MET A 13 -49.08 -16.68 -5.68
C MET A 13 -47.71 -16.24 -5.19
N VAL A 14 -46.65 -16.76 -5.80
CA VAL A 14 -45.29 -16.25 -5.59
C VAL A 14 -45.13 -15.03 -6.50
N SER A 15 -45.08 -13.82 -5.94
CA SER A 15 -44.73 -12.62 -6.69
C SER A 15 -43.25 -12.33 -6.55
N ALA A 16 -42.53 -12.24 -7.66
CA ALA A 16 -41.22 -11.62 -7.69
C ALA A 16 -41.38 -10.11 -7.84
N ALA A 17 -40.70 -9.34 -7.00
CA ALA A 17 -40.64 -7.88 -7.09
C ALA A 17 -39.19 -7.42 -7.26
N ASN A 18 -38.99 -6.35 -8.02
CA ASN A 18 -37.70 -5.70 -8.12
C ASN A 18 -37.51 -4.82 -6.89
N VAL A 19 -36.45 -5.07 -6.11
CA VAL A 19 -36.06 -4.24 -4.96
C VAL A 19 -34.84 -3.42 -5.38
N THR A 20 -34.91 -2.11 -5.19
CA THR A 20 -33.77 -1.21 -5.42
C THR A 20 -33.15 -0.86 -4.08
N VAL A 21 -31.86 -1.15 -3.92
CA VAL A 21 -31.05 -0.73 -2.75
C VAL A 21 -30.18 0.43 -3.21
N ASP A 22 -30.34 1.57 -2.54
CA ASP A 22 -29.64 2.83 -2.84
C ASP A 22 -28.40 3.01 -1.96
N ASP A 23 -27.45 3.85 -2.38
CA ASP A 23 -26.22 4.11 -1.63
C ASP A 23 -26.46 4.75 -0.25
N THR A 24 -27.62 5.40 -0.07
CA THR A 24 -28.08 5.92 1.24
C THR A 24 -28.92 4.93 2.04
N GLY A 25 -29.09 3.70 1.55
CA GLY A 25 -29.86 2.65 2.20
C GLY A 25 -29.26 2.23 3.54
N GLN A 26 -30.11 2.01 4.54
CA GLN A 26 -29.70 1.59 5.88
C GLN A 26 -29.05 0.20 5.92
N ASP A 27 -29.25 -0.59 4.87
CA ASP A 27 -28.65 -1.91 4.71
C ASP A 27 -27.16 -1.84 4.32
N ILE A 28 -26.62 -0.65 4.00
CA ILE A 28 -25.22 -0.43 3.62
C ILE A 28 -24.45 0.23 4.77
N VAL A 29 -23.33 -0.37 5.16
CA VAL A 29 -22.42 0.17 6.18
C VAL A 29 -21.10 0.56 5.53
N TYR A 30 -20.82 1.86 5.47
CA TYR A 30 -19.52 2.38 5.02
C TYR A 30 -18.53 2.46 6.19
N SER A 31 -17.27 2.11 5.95
CA SER A 31 -16.19 2.20 6.95
C SER A 31 -14.86 2.61 6.33
N GLY A 32 -14.03 3.33 7.09
CA GLY A 32 -12.77 3.90 6.60
C GLY A 32 -12.97 5.24 5.90
N SER A 33 -12.30 5.45 4.77
CA SER A 33 -12.16 6.75 4.09
C SER A 33 -13.24 7.05 3.04
N TRP A 34 -14.45 6.49 3.18
CA TRP A 34 -15.56 6.80 2.28
C TRP A 34 -16.06 8.22 2.50
N ASN A 35 -16.30 8.94 1.40
CA ASN A 35 -16.90 10.26 1.40
C ASN A 35 -18.33 10.18 0.90
N ILE A 36 -19.18 11.07 1.44
CA ILE A 36 -20.51 11.34 0.88
C ILE A 36 -20.30 12.31 -0.29
N GLY A 37 -20.26 11.77 -1.50
CA GLY A 37 -19.73 12.47 -2.66
C GLY A 37 -20.55 13.69 -3.09
N ASN A 38 -21.88 13.64 -2.96
CA ASN A 38 -22.76 14.76 -3.34
C ASN A 38 -22.63 16.00 -2.43
N THR A 39 -21.99 15.87 -1.27
CA THR A 39 -21.67 16.99 -0.36
C THR A 39 -20.17 17.25 -0.25
N CYS A 40 -19.35 16.42 -0.90
CA CYS A 40 -17.91 16.51 -0.80
C CYS A 40 -17.36 17.60 -1.73
N THR A 41 -17.02 18.76 -1.17
CA THR A 41 -16.46 19.88 -1.93
C THR A 41 -15.00 19.70 -2.32
N VAL A 42 -14.28 18.78 -1.68
CA VAL A 42 -12.87 18.47 -1.95
C VAL A 42 -12.68 17.28 -2.88
N CYS A 43 -13.75 16.52 -3.16
CA CYS A 43 -13.69 15.34 -4.02
C CYS A 43 -13.58 15.77 -5.49
N VAL A 44 -12.63 15.16 -6.21
CA VAL A 44 -12.38 15.46 -7.64
C VAL A 44 -13.38 14.74 -8.54
N ALA A 45 -13.79 13.52 -8.18
CA ALA A 45 -14.81 12.77 -8.90
C ALA A 45 -16.20 13.35 -8.60
N GLN A 46 -16.76 14.10 -9.55
CA GLN A 46 -18.04 14.79 -9.42
C GLN A 46 -18.98 14.38 -10.57
N PRO A 47 -19.67 13.24 -10.50
CA PRO A 47 -20.68 12.87 -11.47
C PRO A 47 -21.82 13.91 -11.48
N GLN A 48 -22.57 13.98 -12.58
CA GLN A 48 -23.76 14.83 -12.64
C GLN A 48 -24.83 14.24 -11.72
N GLY A 49 -25.13 14.90 -10.60
CA GLY A 49 -26.06 14.38 -9.58
C GLY A 49 -27.45 14.05 -10.11
N ASN A 50 -27.94 14.79 -11.12
CA ASN A 50 -29.22 14.46 -11.76
C ASN A 50 -29.22 13.15 -12.58
N ARG A 51 -28.06 12.50 -12.74
CA ARG A 51 -27.91 11.19 -13.37
C ARG A 51 -27.64 10.08 -12.35
N THR A 52 -27.48 10.39 -11.06
CA THR A 52 -27.35 9.37 -10.01
C THR A 52 -28.73 9.08 -9.42
N TYR A 53 -28.90 7.87 -8.87
CA TYR A 53 -30.12 7.53 -8.17
C TYR A 53 -30.23 8.40 -6.91
N GLN A 54 -31.39 9.01 -6.69
CA GLN A 54 -31.63 9.98 -5.60
C GLN A 54 -30.63 11.14 -5.48
N GLN A 55 -29.85 11.44 -6.51
CA GLN A 55 -28.84 12.50 -6.51
C GLN A 55 -27.76 12.32 -5.42
N THR A 56 -27.52 11.07 -5.00
CA THR A 56 -26.54 10.66 -4.00
C THR A 56 -25.50 9.73 -4.62
N TRP A 57 -24.31 9.70 -4.00
CA TRP A 57 -23.28 8.69 -4.22
C TRP A 57 -22.28 8.74 -3.06
N HIS A 58 -21.58 7.63 -2.83
CA HIS A 58 -20.40 7.58 -1.97
C HIS A 58 -19.18 7.25 -2.82
N ASP A 59 -18.04 7.86 -2.51
CA ASP A 59 -16.78 7.60 -3.20
C ASP A 59 -15.61 7.39 -2.24
N VAL A 60 -14.59 6.70 -2.71
CA VAL A 60 -13.29 6.61 -2.07
C VAL A 60 -12.25 6.40 -3.18
N THR A 61 -11.15 7.13 -3.10
CA THR A 61 -9.95 6.79 -3.87
C THR A 61 -8.99 6.13 -2.90
N ARG A 62 -8.62 4.87 -3.19
CA ARG A 62 -7.47 4.25 -2.52
C ARG A 62 -6.26 4.42 -3.42
N ASP A 63 -5.24 5.08 -2.91
CA ASP A 63 -3.91 4.95 -3.50
C ASP A 63 -3.51 3.47 -3.45
N ALA A 64 -2.84 2.99 -4.50
CA ALA A 64 -2.29 1.65 -4.50
C ALA A 64 -1.33 1.56 -3.31
N GLY A 65 -1.69 0.80 -2.27
CA GLY A 65 -0.87 0.71 -1.07
C GLY A 65 0.57 0.31 -1.38
N GLY A 66 1.47 0.55 -0.43
CA GLY A 66 2.86 0.13 -0.54
C GLY A 66 2.97 -1.37 -0.80
N SER A 67 4.08 -1.77 -1.40
CA SER A 67 4.42 -3.18 -1.58
C SER A 67 5.87 -3.40 -1.20
N VAL A 68 6.19 -4.64 -0.82
CA VAL A 68 7.56 -5.07 -0.59
C VAL A 68 7.74 -6.50 -1.10
N THR A 69 8.83 -6.72 -1.82
CA THR A 69 9.29 -8.04 -2.24
C THR A 69 10.71 -8.25 -1.73
N LEU A 70 10.91 -9.32 -0.95
CA LEU A 70 12.20 -9.71 -0.36
C LEU A 70 12.86 -10.76 -1.24
N TYR A 71 14.11 -10.53 -1.61
CA TYR A 71 14.92 -11.44 -2.42
C TYR A 71 16.13 -11.94 -1.62
N GLY A 72 16.55 -13.17 -1.93
CA GLY A 72 17.77 -13.73 -1.37
C GLY A 72 18.42 -14.73 -2.31
N ILE A 73 19.54 -15.28 -1.83
CA ILE A 73 20.33 -16.28 -2.53
C ILE A 73 20.16 -17.62 -1.81
N LEU A 74 19.89 -18.67 -2.57
CA LEU A 74 19.88 -20.05 -2.08
C LEU A 74 21.18 -20.75 -2.47
N ALA A 75 21.68 -21.60 -1.57
CA ALA A 75 22.79 -22.50 -1.85
C ALA A 75 22.28 -23.95 -1.91
N ASP A 76 22.34 -24.59 -3.07
CA ASP A 76 22.08 -26.01 -3.23
C ASP A 76 23.39 -26.79 -3.08
N ILE A 77 23.96 -26.73 -1.88
CA ILE A 77 25.21 -27.41 -1.51
C ILE A 77 24.92 -28.32 -0.32
N VAL A 78 25.04 -29.63 -0.51
CA VAL A 78 24.89 -30.62 0.56
C VAL A 78 26.26 -31.19 0.91
N ARG A 79 26.76 -30.88 2.11
CA ARG A 79 28.04 -31.39 2.63
C ARG A 79 27.96 -31.55 4.14
N ASP A 80 28.60 -32.60 4.67
CA ASP A 80 28.63 -32.86 6.10
C ASP A 80 29.18 -31.65 6.87
N GLY A 81 28.47 -31.26 7.94
CA GLY A 81 28.83 -30.12 8.78
C GLY A 81 28.56 -28.74 8.16
N PHE A 82 27.90 -28.66 7.00
CA PHE A 82 27.56 -27.41 6.34
C PHE A 82 26.04 -27.28 6.15
N THR A 83 25.45 -26.24 6.75
CA THR A 83 24.01 -25.98 6.70
C THR A 83 23.70 -24.98 5.60
N THR A 84 22.86 -25.40 4.66
CA THR A 84 22.33 -24.57 3.56
C THR A 84 20.81 -24.63 3.45
N ASN A 85 20.16 -25.30 4.41
CA ASN A 85 18.71 -25.20 4.60
C ASN A 85 18.32 -23.75 4.87
N VAL A 86 17.19 -23.32 4.33
CA VAL A 86 16.59 -22.03 4.68
C VAL A 86 15.29 -22.33 5.41
N ASN A 87 15.07 -21.68 6.55
CA ASN A 87 13.78 -21.63 7.22
C ASN A 87 13.65 -20.27 7.89
N LEU A 88 12.81 -19.42 7.31
CA LEU A 88 12.64 -18.02 7.67
C LEU A 88 11.20 -17.77 8.08
N THR A 89 11.02 -17.08 9.21
CA THR A 89 9.75 -16.43 9.55
C THR A 89 9.88 -14.94 9.25
N ILE A 90 8.97 -14.40 8.44
CA ILE A 90 9.03 -12.99 8.00
C ILE A 90 7.78 -12.27 8.51
N SER A 91 8.00 -11.13 9.16
CA SER A 91 6.96 -10.25 9.69
C SER A 91 7.13 -8.82 9.20
N ILE A 92 6.02 -8.10 9.11
CA ILE A 92 5.96 -6.67 8.86
C ILE A 92 5.18 -6.03 10.00
N ASP A 93 5.76 -5.04 10.67
CA ASP A 93 5.20 -4.35 11.84
C ASP A 93 4.83 -5.28 13.00
N GLY A 94 5.59 -6.37 13.14
CA GLY A 94 5.35 -7.41 14.15
C GLY A 94 4.26 -8.42 13.77
N GLU A 95 3.57 -8.25 12.64
CA GLU A 95 2.60 -9.21 12.12
C GLU A 95 3.28 -10.20 11.16
N ALA A 96 3.12 -11.51 11.41
CA ALA A 96 3.66 -12.53 10.53
C ALA A 96 3.02 -12.46 9.14
N LYS A 97 3.85 -12.35 8.08
CA LYS A 97 3.40 -12.26 6.68
C LYS A 97 3.74 -13.50 5.87
N GLY A 98 4.73 -14.28 6.28
CA GLY A 98 5.05 -15.52 5.59
C GLY A 98 6.15 -16.32 6.24
N VAL A 99 6.26 -17.57 5.80
CA VAL A 99 7.37 -18.48 6.11
C VAL A 99 8.00 -18.89 4.78
N TYR A 100 9.33 -18.87 4.69
CA TYR A 100 10.06 -19.36 3.53
C TYR A 100 10.94 -20.53 3.92
N GLN A 101 10.84 -21.63 3.18
CA GLN A 101 11.64 -22.84 3.42
C GLN A 101 12.31 -23.32 2.14
N HIS A 102 13.56 -23.74 2.28
CA HIS A 102 14.32 -24.37 1.21
C HIS A 102 15.12 -25.55 1.77
N VAL A 103 15.06 -26.68 1.07
CA VAL A 103 15.90 -27.85 1.34
C VAL A 103 16.90 -27.98 0.19
N PRO A 104 18.21 -27.92 0.47
CA PRO A 104 19.25 -27.89 -0.54
C PRO A 104 19.27 -29.20 -1.32
N GLN A 105 19.38 -29.09 -2.64
CA GLN A 105 19.68 -30.21 -3.52
C GLN A 105 21.21 -30.38 -3.64
N PRO A 106 21.75 -31.59 -3.91
CA PRO A 106 23.19 -31.81 -4.04
C PRO A 106 23.71 -31.37 -5.42
N LEU A 107 23.42 -30.13 -5.81
CA LEU A 107 23.75 -29.59 -7.15
C LEU A 107 25.07 -28.81 -7.17
N ASN A 108 25.54 -28.39 -5.99
CA ASN A 108 26.69 -27.51 -5.81
C ASN A 108 26.54 -26.16 -6.56
N THR A 109 25.34 -25.57 -6.48
CA THR A 109 24.97 -24.35 -7.20
C THR A 109 24.40 -23.27 -6.27
N TYR A 110 24.33 -22.04 -6.79
CA TYR A 110 23.63 -20.93 -6.16
C TYR A 110 22.47 -20.48 -7.05
N SER A 111 21.33 -20.17 -6.42
CA SER A 111 20.18 -19.54 -7.07
C SER A 111 20.04 -18.11 -6.56
N TYR A 112 20.11 -17.14 -7.48
CA TYR A 112 20.02 -15.70 -7.19
C TYR A 112 18.59 -15.19 -7.45
N ASP A 113 18.30 -13.98 -6.97
CA ASP A 113 17.02 -13.29 -7.20
C ASP A 113 15.80 -14.13 -6.80
N VAL A 114 15.93 -14.97 -5.76
CA VAL A 114 14.85 -15.86 -5.31
C VAL A 114 13.86 -15.06 -4.47
N PRO A 115 12.59 -14.90 -4.89
CA PRO A 115 11.59 -14.17 -4.11
C PRO A 115 11.18 -15.01 -2.89
N MET A 116 11.46 -14.50 -1.70
CA MET A 116 11.15 -15.16 -0.43
C MET A 116 9.85 -14.66 0.22
N LEU A 117 9.46 -13.42 -0.08
CA LEU A 117 8.19 -12.83 0.32
C LEU A 117 7.76 -11.79 -0.72
N SER A 118 6.45 -11.70 -1.00
CA SER A 118 5.87 -10.57 -1.75
C SER A 118 4.56 -10.15 -1.11
N VAL A 119 4.48 -8.89 -0.66
CA VAL A 119 3.29 -8.31 0.00
C VAL A 119 2.93 -7.02 -0.71
N SER A 120 1.63 -6.80 -0.92
CA SER A 120 1.07 -5.56 -1.48
C SER A 120 -0.06 -5.03 -0.59
N GLY A 121 -0.48 -3.79 -0.82
CA GLY A 121 -1.57 -3.17 -0.05
C GLY A 121 -1.16 -2.75 1.36
N LEU A 122 0.14 -2.56 1.60
CA LEU A 122 0.62 -1.93 2.84
C LEU A 122 0.06 -0.50 2.93
N SER A 123 -0.29 -0.08 4.14
CA SER A 123 -0.73 1.29 4.37
C SER A 123 0.37 2.29 3.99
N ALA A 124 0.00 3.54 3.70
CA ALA A 124 1.00 4.59 3.61
C ALA A 124 1.72 4.75 4.96
N GLY A 125 3.05 4.86 4.94
CA GLY A 125 3.83 5.11 6.15
C GLY A 125 5.18 4.42 6.19
N SER A 126 5.76 4.39 7.38
CA SER A 126 6.99 3.64 7.66
C SER A 126 6.63 2.24 8.16
N HIS A 127 7.38 1.25 7.69
CA HIS A 127 7.17 -0.16 8.03
C HIS A 127 8.45 -0.80 8.55
N THR A 128 8.32 -1.76 9.45
CA THR A 128 9.45 -2.57 9.94
C THR A 128 9.34 -3.98 9.39
N LEU A 129 10.25 -4.36 8.49
CA LEU A 129 10.41 -5.74 8.05
C LEU A 129 11.36 -6.47 9.00
N ARG A 130 10.96 -7.65 9.45
CA ARG A 130 11.79 -8.54 10.26
C ARG A 130 11.79 -9.95 9.66
N ALA A 131 12.97 -10.47 9.35
CA ALA A 131 13.18 -11.86 8.94
C ALA A 131 13.99 -12.58 10.01
N GLU A 132 13.48 -13.69 10.53
CA GLU A 132 14.09 -14.49 11.59
C GLU A 132 14.43 -15.87 11.07
N LEU A 133 15.68 -16.31 11.27
CA LEU A 133 16.10 -17.67 10.94
C LEU A 133 15.73 -18.63 12.05
N GLU A 134 15.12 -19.74 11.67
CA GLU A 134 14.98 -20.88 12.56
C GLU A 134 16.31 -21.63 12.74
N PRO A 135 16.49 -22.39 13.83
CA PRO A 135 17.68 -23.19 14.06
C PRO A 135 18.03 -24.10 12.87
N ASN A 136 19.32 -24.32 12.64
CA ASN A 136 19.84 -25.10 11.52
C ASN A 136 19.42 -24.55 10.14
N SER A 137 19.39 -23.22 10.02
CA SER A 137 19.17 -22.53 8.76
C SER A 137 20.32 -21.58 8.43
N MET A 138 20.55 -21.34 7.15
CA MET A 138 21.41 -20.31 6.60
C MET A 138 20.62 -19.53 5.57
N TRP A 139 20.65 -18.20 5.66
CA TRP A 139 20.02 -17.33 4.69
C TRP A 139 21.02 -16.28 4.22
N MET A 140 21.07 -16.07 2.92
CA MET A 140 21.82 -14.99 2.29
C MET A 140 20.81 -13.96 1.79
N PHE A 141 20.60 -12.90 2.56
CA PHE A 141 19.87 -11.73 2.09
C PHE A 141 20.63 -11.06 0.95
N ASP A 142 19.91 -10.65 -0.09
CA ASP A 142 20.49 -9.93 -1.22
C ASP A 142 19.92 -8.50 -1.30
N TYR A 143 18.66 -8.38 -1.71
CA TYR A 143 17.98 -7.10 -1.80
C TYR A 143 16.49 -7.22 -1.53
N LEU A 144 15.82 -6.07 -1.40
CA LEU A 144 14.38 -5.97 -1.44
C LEU A 144 13.99 -4.87 -2.41
N VAL A 145 12.78 -5.00 -2.98
CA VAL A 145 12.14 -3.97 -3.78
C VAL A 145 10.90 -3.52 -3.05
N TYR A 146 10.69 -2.22 -2.90
CA TYR A 146 9.49 -1.68 -2.28
C TYR A 146 8.92 -0.53 -3.11
N THR A 147 7.60 -0.34 -3.03
CA THR A 147 6.93 0.81 -3.61
C THR A 147 6.49 1.76 -2.51
N THR A 148 6.79 3.05 -2.69
CA THR A 148 6.27 4.13 -1.85
C THR A 148 4.99 4.68 -2.48
N VAL A 149 4.03 5.03 -1.64
CA VAL A 149 2.94 5.92 -2.01
C VAL A 149 3.40 7.33 -1.71
N ASP A 150 3.57 8.14 -2.75
CA ASP A 150 3.81 9.56 -2.58
C ASP A 150 2.49 10.18 -2.12
N SER A 151 2.43 10.61 -0.86
CA SER A 151 1.36 11.50 -0.44
C SER A 151 1.53 12.81 -1.22
N VAL A 152 0.69 13.05 -2.22
CA VAL A 152 0.60 14.36 -2.85
C VAL A 152 0.22 15.35 -1.75
N SER A 153 1.23 16.06 -1.24
CA SER A 153 1.02 17.14 -0.30
C SER A 153 0.20 18.19 -1.03
N ASN A 154 -1.09 18.26 -0.73
CA ASN A 154 -1.95 19.32 -1.22
C ASN A 154 -1.54 20.60 -0.49
N SER A 155 -0.49 21.26 -0.99
CA SER A 155 -0.07 22.56 -0.52
C SER A 155 -1.18 23.56 -0.87
N SER A 156 -2.12 23.74 0.04
CA SER A 156 -3.04 24.87 0.01
C SER A 156 -2.20 26.12 0.22
N ALA A 157 -1.78 26.73 -0.89
CA ALA A 157 -1.33 28.11 -0.88
C ALA A 157 -2.51 28.96 -0.40
N GLN A 158 -2.55 29.25 0.90
CA GLN A 158 -3.40 30.29 1.47
C GLN A 158 -2.97 31.62 0.86
N ALA A 159 -3.65 32.03 -0.20
CA ALA A 159 -3.65 33.40 -0.64
C ALA A 159 -4.51 34.20 0.37
N THR A 160 -3.85 34.91 1.28
CA THR A 160 -4.50 35.94 2.10
C THR A 160 -4.16 37.32 1.53
N SER A 161 -5.23 38.08 1.28
CA SER A 161 -5.30 39.34 0.55
C SER A 161 -4.78 40.58 1.30
N ILE A 162 -4.07 41.44 0.54
CA ILE A 162 -4.09 42.92 0.48
C ILE A 162 -4.05 43.73 1.79
N ALA A 163 -2.99 44.53 1.96
CA ALA A 163 -3.09 45.90 2.47
C ALA A 163 -2.10 46.83 1.73
N GLN A 164 -2.57 48.04 1.45
CA GLN A 164 -2.03 49.04 0.53
C GLN A 164 -1.27 50.16 1.28
N THR A 165 -0.47 50.94 0.53
CA THR A 165 0.27 52.21 0.87
C THR A 165 1.71 52.01 1.40
N THR A 166 2.78 52.70 0.97
CA THR A 166 2.98 53.99 0.28
C THR A 166 4.33 54.02 -0.47
N TYR A 167 4.40 54.80 -1.56
CA TYR A 167 5.57 55.09 -2.43
C TYR A 167 6.80 55.68 -1.70
N ARG A 168 8.01 55.21 -2.08
CA ARG A 168 9.22 56.06 -2.23
C ARG A 168 10.24 55.39 -3.19
N PRO A 169 10.73 56.07 -4.24
CA PRO A 169 11.71 55.49 -5.15
C PRO A 169 13.14 55.78 -4.68
N ALA A 170 14.04 54.79 -4.81
CA ALA A 170 15.48 55.02 -4.95
C ALA A 170 16.19 53.78 -5.54
N THR A 171 16.65 54.01 -6.77
CA THR A 171 17.59 53.41 -7.72
C THR A 171 18.72 52.46 -7.26
N THR A 172 19.06 51.53 -8.19
CA THR A 172 20.37 50.90 -8.50
C THR A 172 20.86 49.79 -7.54
N ILE A 173 21.36 48.61 -7.94
CA ILE A 173 22.18 48.24 -9.11
C ILE A 173 21.84 46.82 -9.60
N PHE A 174 21.74 46.70 -10.93
CA PHE A 174 21.75 45.46 -11.70
C PHE A 174 23.19 44.96 -11.80
N ASN A 175 23.50 43.77 -11.29
CA ASN A 175 24.64 42.99 -11.78
C ASN A 175 24.10 41.64 -12.25
N SER A 176 24.05 41.49 -13.56
CA SER A 176 23.94 40.22 -14.24
C SER A 176 25.34 39.60 -14.27
N GLU A 177 25.50 38.40 -13.74
CA GLU A 177 26.50 37.49 -14.29
C GLU A 177 25.96 36.06 -14.29
N THR A 178 25.86 35.55 -15.51
CA THR A 178 25.38 34.24 -15.90
C THR A 178 26.52 33.24 -15.73
N THR A 179 26.28 32.12 -15.07
CA THR A 179 26.85 30.84 -15.54
C THR A 179 25.86 29.74 -15.16
N GLN A 180 25.09 29.32 -16.17
CA GLN A 180 24.46 28.01 -16.15
C GLN A 180 25.57 26.96 -16.19
N THR A 181 25.54 26.04 -15.25
CA THR A 181 25.99 24.68 -15.51
C THR A 181 24.93 23.78 -14.90
N GLU A 182 23.94 23.44 -15.73
CA GLU A 182 23.15 22.24 -15.55
C GLU A 182 24.10 21.05 -15.48
N THR A 183 24.30 20.53 -14.29
CA THR A 183 24.48 19.09 -14.11
C THR A 183 23.47 18.67 -13.06
N GLY A 184 22.45 17.94 -13.51
CA GLY A 184 21.39 17.40 -12.67
C GLY A 184 21.97 16.58 -11.53
N ASN A 185 22.06 17.21 -10.36
CA ASN A 185 22.20 16.49 -9.11
C ASN A 185 20.83 15.92 -8.76
N ALA A 186 20.53 14.78 -9.39
CA ALA A 186 19.56 13.83 -8.86
C ALA A 186 19.95 13.60 -7.40
N TYR A 187 19.02 13.94 -6.51
CA TYR A 187 19.12 13.76 -5.08
C TYR A 187 19.41 12.29 -4.74
N ARG A 188 20.69 11.88 -4.75
CA ARG A 188 21.15 10.70 -4.01
C ARG A 188 21.26 11.10 -2.56
N ARG A 189 20.12 11.36 -1.92
CA ARG A 189 20.03 11.31 -0.46
C ARG A 189 20.15 9.83 -0.10
N PHE A 190 21.33 9.44 0.34
CA PHE A 190 21.53 8.16 1.01
C PHE A 190 20.64 8.15 2.26
N TRP A 191 19.54 7.40 2.19
CA TRP A 191 18.70 7.11 3.36
C TRP A 191 19.48 6.18 4.28
N ASN A 192 19.74 6.62 5.51
CA ASN A 192 20.28 5.75 6.56
C ASN A 192 19.19 4.75 6.96
N LEU A 193 19.13 3.60 6.28
CA LEU A 193 18.40 2.43 6.76
C LEU A 193 19.21 1.86 7.94
N PRO A 194 18.70 1.84 9.19
CA PRO A 194 19.34 1.06 10.23
C PRO A 194 19.11 -0.42 9.93
N LEU A 195 20.03 -1.01 9.16
CA LEU A 195 20.12 -2.46 9.00
C LEU A 195 20.73 -3.02 10.28
N VAL A 196 19.92 -3.71 11.08
CA VAL A 196 20.41 -4.38 12.28
C VAL A 196 20.29 -5.88 12.06
N ALA A 197 21.43 -6.53 11.84
CA ALA A 197 21.56 -7.97 11.94
C ALA A 197 21.89 -8.31 13.40
N THR A 198 21.08 -9.16 14.03
CA THR A 198 21.35 -9.61 15.40
C THR A 198 22.11 -10.94 15.41
N SER A 199 22.77 -11.24 16.52
CA SER A 199 23.46 -12.52 16.74
C SER A 199 22.50 -13.74 16.72
N ALA A 200 21.19 -13.51 16.73
CA ALA A 200 20.17 -14.55 16.58
C ALA A 200 19.75 -14.78 15.11
N GLY A 201 20.48 -14.23 14.13
CA GLY A 201 20.16 -14.40 12.71
C GLY A 201 18.93 -13.62 12.27
N ALA A 202 18.52 -12.59 12.99
CA ALA A 202 17.40 -11.75 12.57
C ALA A 202 17.91 -10.55 11.76
N LEU A 203 17.26 -10.28 10.62
CA LEU A 203 17.40 -9.03 9.87
C LEU A 203 16.24 -8.11 10.20
N ILE A 204 16.53 -6.88 10.63
CA ILE A 204 15.52 -5.84 10.88
C ILE A 204 15.80 -4.67 9.96
N MET A 205 14.77 -4.23 9.23
CA MET A 205 14.83 -3.11 8.29
C MET A 205 13.63 -2.17 8.49
N CYS A 206 13.91 -0.88 8.69
CA CYS A 206 12.90 0.17 8.65
C CYS A 206 12.80 0.74 7.24
N LEU A 207 11.64 0.60 6.60
CA LEU A 207 11.33 1.17 5.31
C LEU A 207 10.62 2.51 5.52
N PHE A 208 11.15 3.59 4.96
CA PHE A 208 10.57 4.93 5.04
C PHE A 208 10.00 5.35 3.68
N SER A 209 8.80 5.95 3.70
CA SER A 209 8.32 6.81 2.63
C SER A 209 8.94 8.21 2.82
N GLY A 210 9.57 8.75 1.79
CA GLY A 210 10.23 10.07 1.86
C GLY A 210 9.19 11.19 2.00
N PHE A 211 9.45 12.10 2.95
CA PHE A 211 8.71 13.37 3.11
C PHE A 211 9.22 14.46 2.16
#